data_AF-A0A2V3UAN9-F1
#
_entry.id   AF-A0A2V3UAN9-F1
#
_cell.length_a   1.000
_cell.length_b   1.000
_cell.length_c   1.000
_cell.angle_alpha   90.00
_cell.angle_beta   90.00
_cell.angle_gamma   90.00
#
_symmetry.space_group_name_H-M   'P 1'
#
loop_
_entity.id
_entity.type
_entity.pdbx_description
1 polymer ?
#
loop_
_entity_poly.entity_id
_entity_poly.type
_entity_poly.pdbx_seq_one_letter_code
_entity_poly.pdbx_strand_id
1 'polypeptide(L)'
;MQCTVNLTEAEAKALSAVALDPAAWIINAAKERARLAIDAIAAQEIDRRLASGEAIAGSKEDIVLAAFAGGYVIALADQDNIV
;
A
#
# COMPACT_ATOMS: atom_id res chain seq x y z
N MET A 1 4.07 -1.41 10.17
CA MET A 1 5.44 -0.96 9.84
C MET A 1 5.63 0.47 10.30
N GLN A 2 6.77 0.83 10.89
CA GLN A 2 7.12 2.23 11.22
C GLN A 2 8.12 2.75 10.18
N CYS A 3 7.88 3.95 9.67
CA CYS A 3 8.75 4.63 8.70
C CYS A 3 9.19 5.99 9.26
N THR A 4 10.48 6.29 9.18
CA THR A 4 11.05 7.60 9.54
C THR A 4 11.52 8.30 8.27
N VAL A 5 11.18 9.57 8.11
CA VAL A 5 11.62 10.42 6.99
C VAL A 5 12.56 11.48 7.53
N ASN A 6 13.80 11.48 7.06
CA ASN A 6 14.79 12.50 7.41
C ASN A 6 14.83 13.55 6.31
N LEU A 7 14.48 14.79 6.65
CA LEU A 7 14.58 15.94 5.75
C LEU A 7 15.83 16.76 6.11
N THR A 8 16.51 17.26 5.09
CA THR A 8 17.47 18.36 5.25
C THR A 8 16.74 19.62 5.71
N GLU A 9 17.49 20.58 6.26
CA GLU A 9 16.91 21.86 6.69
C GLU A 9 16.23 22.60 5.52
N ALA A 10 16.83 22.55 4.34
CA ALA A 10 16.28 23.16 3.13
C ALA A 10 14.95 22.50 2.72
N GLU A 11 14.88 21.16 2.72
CA GLU A 11 13.66 20.43 2.40
C GLU A 11 12.54 20.67 3.41
N ALA A 12 12.87 20.71 4.71
CA ALA A 12 11.90 21.00 5.77
C ALA A 12 11.29 22.42 5.61
N LYS A 13 12.13 23.42 5.31
CA LYS A 13 11.69 24.80 5.04
C LYS A 13 10.88 24.91 3.74
N ALA A 14 11.28 24.19 2.69
CA ALA A 14 10.54 24.17 1.44
C ALA A 14 9.17 23.52 1.61
N LEU A 15 9.08 22.41 2.35
CA LEU A 15 7.83 21.71 2.60
C LEU A 15 6.89 22.54 3.49
N SER A 16 7.40 23.24 4.50
CA SER A 16 6.58 24.13 5.33
C SER A 16 6.03 25.35 4.57
N ALA A 17 6.60 25.70 3.41
CA ALA A 17 6.06 26.74 2.55
C ALA A 17 4.83 26.29 1.74
N VAL A 18 4.65 24.98 1.54
CA VAL A 18 3.55 24.41 0.73
C VAL A 18 2.56 23.55 1.52
N ALA A 19 2.93 23.15 2.75
CA ALA A 19 2.10 22.36 3.66
C ALA A 19 2.06 23.01 5.04
N LEU A 20 0.85 23.28 5.55
CA LEU A 20 0.65 23.87 6.88
C LEU A 20 1.23 22.98 7.99
N ASP A 21 1.06 21.67 7.86
CA ASP A 21 1.66 20.66 8.72
C ASP A 21 2.37 19.62 7.83
N PRO A 22 3.70 19.77 7.65
CA PRO A 22 4.51 18.82 6.87
C PRO A 22 4.40 17.37 7.34
N ALA A 23 4.33 17.14 8.65
CA ALA A 23 4.29 15.78 9.20
C ALA A 23 2.93 15.12 8.92
N ALA A 24 1.83 15.83 9.17
CA ALA A 24 0.50 15.34 8.84
C ALA A 24 0.35 15.10 7.32
N TRP A 25 0.92 15.98 6.49
CA TRP A 25 0.89 15.81 5.03
C TRP A 25 1.61 14.53 4.59
N ILE A 26 2.82 14.27 5.10
CA ILE A 26 3.59 13.05 4.79
C ILE A 26 2.80 11.80 5.21
N ILE A 27 2.24 11.79 6.43
CA ILE A 27 1.47 10.66 6.94
C ILE A 27 0.22 10.41 6.08
N ASN A 28 -0.50 11.47 5.72
CA ASN A 28 -1.69 11.37 4.90
C ASN A 28 -1.37 10.85 3.49
N ALA A 29 -0.31 11.37 2.86
CA ALA A 29 0.12 10.92 1.55
C ALA A 29 0.43 9.42 1.53
N ALA A 30 1.13 8.92 2.55
CA ALA A 30 1.41 7.50 2.70
C ALA A 30 0.14 6.65 2.91
N LYS A 31 -0.76 7.08 3.81
CA LYS A 31 -1.99 6.36 4.12
C LYS A 31 -2.95 6.30 2.93
N GLU A 32 -3.17 7.40 2.23
CA GLU A 32 -4.04 7.40 1.05
C GLU A 32 -3.48 6.55 -0.08
N ARG A 33 -2.16 6.58 -0.29
CA ARG A 33 -1.54 5.71 -1.30
C ARG A 33 -1.70 4.23 -0.95
N ALA A 34 -1.56 3.87 0.33
CA ALA A 34 -1.77 2.52 0.82
C ALA A 34 -3.24 2.08 0.69
N ARG A 35 -4.21 2.96 1.02
CA ARG A 35 -5.64 2.69 0.87
C ARG A 35 -5.99 2.36 -0.58
N LEU A 36 -5.52 3.16 -1.54
CA LEU A 36 -5.74 2.92 -2.97
C LEU A 36 -5.13 1.60 -3.44
N ALA A 37 -3.94 1.24 -2.94
CA ALA A 37 -3.31 -0.03 -3.26
C ALA A 37 -4.09 -1.22 -2.69
N ILE A 38 -4.57 -1.13 -1.44
CA ILE A 38 -5.43 -2.15 -0.82
C ILE A 38 -6.70 -2.34 -1.65
N ASP A 39 -7.37 -1.26 -2.05
CA ASP A 39 -8.59 -1.33 -2.84
C ASP A 39 -8.35 -2.02 -4.19
N ALA A 40 -7.25 -1.71 -4.87
CA ALA A 40 -6.90 -2.32 -6.16
C ALA A 40 -6.58 -3.82 -6.02
N ILE A 41 -5.76 -4.19 -5.02
CA ILE A 41 -5.36 -5.58 -4.80
C ILE A 41 -6.56 -6.43 -4.36
N ALA A 42 -7.39 -5.90 -3.44
CA ALA A 42 -8.57 -6.61 -2.97
C ALA A 42 -9.56 -6.87 -4.12
N ALA A 43 -9.77 -5.90 -5.02
CA ALA A 43 -10.61 -6.09 -6.19
C ALA A 43 -10.08 -7.21 -7.11
N GLN A 44 -8.77 -7.20 -7.41
CA GLN A 44 -8.13 -8.24 -8.22
C GLN A 44 -8.27 -9.65 -7.61
N GLU A 45 -8.05 -9.76 -6.29
CA GLU A 45 -8.17 -11.04 -5.58
C GLU A 45 -9.62 -11.51 -5.49
N ILE A 46 -10.59 -10.60 -5.31
CA ILE A 46 -12.02 -10.92 -5.38
C ILE A 46 -12.36 -11.48 -6.77
N ASP A 47 -11.95 -10.81 -7.84
CA ASP A 47 -12.21 -11.26 -9.21
C ASP A 47 -11.59 -12.64 -9.48
N ARG A 48 -10.36 -12.88 -9.01
CA ARG A 48 -9.71 -14.20 -9.07
C ARG A 48 -10.53 -15.27 -8.36
N ARG A 49 -10.97 -15.01 -7.12
CA ARG A 49 -11.76 -15.96 -6.34
C ARG A 49 -13.11 -16.26 -6.98
N LEU A 50 -13.78 -15.24 -7.52
CA LEU A 50 -15.02 -15.41 -8.26
C LEU A 50 -14.82 -16.30 -9.50
N ALA A 51 -13.72 -16.12 -10.24
CA ALA A 51 -13.40 -16.96 -11.39
C ALA A 51 -13.12 -18.42 -11.01
N SER A 52 -12.50 -18.66 -9.84
CA SER A 52 -12.21 -20.01 -9.31
C SER A 52 -13.35 -20.64 -8.52
N GLY A 53 -14.44 -19.91 -8.24
CA GLY A 53 -15.53 -20.35 -7.36
C GLY A 53 -15.13 -20.44 -5.88
N GLU A 54 -14.07 -19.75 -5.47
CA GLU A 54 -13.60 -19.70 -4.09
C GLU A 54 -14.45 -18.74 -3.24
N ALA A 55 -14.57 -19.03 -1.95
CA ALA A 55 -15.27 -18.16 -1.01
C ALA A 55 -14.49 -16.86 -0.75
N ILE A 56 -15.21 -15.75 -0.69
CA ILE A 56 -14.69 -14.45 -0.26
C ILE A 56 -15.13 -14.24 1.19
N ALA A 57 -14.18 -14.12 2.10
CA ALA A 57 -14.43 -13.94 3.52
C ALA A 57 -13.45 -12.93 4.11
N GLY A 58 -13.90 -12.22 5.16
CA GLY A 58 -13.09 -11.23 5.87
C GLY A 58 -13.20 -9.81 5.30
N SER A 59 -12.31 -8.95 5.80
CA SER A 59 -12.14 -7.57 5.37
C SER A 59 -11.24 -7.46 4.13
N LYS A 60 -11.18 -6.28 3.51
CA LYS A 60 -10.23 -6.02 2.41
C LYS A 60 -8.77 -6.23 2.83
N GLU A 61 -8.43 -5.93 4.08
CA GLU A 61 -7.08 -6.17 4.60
C GLU A 61 -6.78 -7.68 4.66
N ASP A 62 -7.73 -8.49 5.15
CA ASP A 62 -7.59 -9.94 5.19
C ASP A 62 -7.42 -10.54 3.78
N ILE A 63 -8.16 -10.00 2.80
CA ILE A 63 -8.06 -10.41 1.39
C ILE A 63 -6.68 -10.08 0.82
N VAL A 64 -6.16 -8.87 1.07
CA VAL A 64 -4.80 -8.49 0.63
C VAL A 64 -3.76 -9.40 1.25
N LEU A 65 -3.81 -9.63 2.57
CA LEU A 65 -2.86 -10.50 3.25
C LEU A 65 -2.92 -11.94 2.72
N ALA A 66 -4.12 -12.46 2.45
CA ALA A 66 -4.29 -13.78 1.84
C ALA A 66 -3.73 -13.85 0.41
N ALA A 67 -3.89 -12.80 -0.39
CA ALA A 67 -3.35 -12.74 -1.75
C ALA A 67 -1.81 -12.81 -1.76
N PHE A 68 -1.15 -12.08 -0.85
CA PHE A 68 0.30 -12.15 -0.67
C PHE A 68 0.76 -13.50 -0.12
N ALA A 69 0.08 -14.05 0.89
CA ALA A 69 0.40 -15.35 1.46
C ALA A 69 0.24 -16.50 0.44
N GLY A 70 -0.73 -16.38 -0.47
CA GLY A 70 -0.95 -17.33 -1.55
C GLY A 70 -0.07 -17.13 -2.78
N GLY A 71 0.76 -16.07 -2.82
CA GLY A 71 1.62 -15.76 -3.96
C GLY A 71 0.90 -15.25 -5.22
N TYR A 72 -0.38 -14.86 -5.11
CA TYR A 72 -1.15 -14.28 -6.21
C TYR A 72 -0.79 -12.81 -6.47
N VAL A 73 -0.23 -12.16 -5.46
CA VAL A 73 0.37 -10.83 -5.54
C VAL A 73 1.76 -10.91 -4.93
N ILE A 74 2.74 -10.34 -5.63
CA ILE A 74 4.12 -10.24 -5.17
C ILE A 74 4.49 -8.77 -4.99
N ALA A 75 5.34 -8.48 -4.02
CA ALA A 75 5.86 -7.14 -3.86
C ALA A 75 6.72 -6.79 -5.08
N LEU A 76 6.63 -5.56 -5.57
CA LEU A 76 7.41 -5.10 -6.72
C LEU A 76 8.92 -5.31 -6.49
N ALA A 77 9.39 -5.18 -5.25
CA ALA A 77 10.78 -5.44 -4.88
C ALA A 77 11.21 -6.90 -5.06
N ASP A 78 10.27 -7.85 -5.10
CA ASP A 78 10.54 -9.29 -5.22
C ASP A 78 10.35 -9.80 -6.66
N GLN A 79 9.89 -8.95 -7.60
CA GLN A 79 9.65 -9.34 -9.00
C GLN A 79 10.93 -9.78 -9.73
N ASP A 80 12.07 -9.16 -9.40
CA ASP A 80 13.36 -9.43 -10.05
C ASP A 80 14.03 -10.74 -9.59
N ASN A 81 13.47 -11.42 -8.58
CA ASN A 81 14.03 -12.65 -8.01
C ASN A 81 13.51 -13.92 -8.70
N ILE A 82 12.77 -13.76 -9.80
CA ILE A 82 12.28 -14.84 -10.66
C ILE A 82 13.24 -14.94 -11.85
N VAL A 83 14.32 -15.73 -11.68
CA VAL A 83 15.24 -16.13 -12.77
C VAL A 83 15.17 -17.65 -12.94
#